data_AF-A0A9W9GIT3-F1
#
_entry.id   AF-A0A9W9GIT3-F1
#
_cell.length_a   1.000
_cell.length_b   1.000
_cell.length_c   1.000
_cell.angle_alpha   90.00
_cell.angle_beta   90.00
_cell.angle_gamma   90.00
#
_symmetry.space_group_name_H-M   'P 1'
#
loop_
_entity.id
_entity.type
_entity.pdbx_description
1 polymer ?
#
loop_
_entity_poly.entity_id
_entity_poly.type
_entity_poly.pdbx_seq_one_letter_code
_entity_poly.pdbx_strand_id
1 'polypeptide(L)'
;MSADSGTSDVEQADIECFAALPHDTVQATGVTENAVRKTIRDNQDTTDVVKYIRFTNVPPAVADKFSLRNTRQMFNRSTRYMIIKLLTGAHEPFLV
;
A
#
# COMPACT_ATOMS: atom_id res chain seq x y z
N MET A 1 -20.68 16.29 -25.65
CA MET A 1 -19.32 15.70 -25.81
C MET A 1 -18.47 16.32 -24.72
N SER A 2 -17.84 15.63 -23.79
CA SER A 2 -17.36 14.25 -23.76
C SER A 2 -17.42 13.76 -22.32
N ALA A 3 -17.86 12.52 -22.11
CA ALA A 3 -17.86 11.93 -20.78
C ALA A 3 -16.41 11.79 -20.29
N ASP A 4 -16.24 12.19 -19.05
CA ASP A 4 -15.25 11.90 -18.02
C ASP A 4 -14.78 10.43 -17.96
N SER A 5 -14.33 9.87 -19.09
CA SER A 5 -13.92 8.46 -19.22
C SER A 5 -12.53 8.21 -18.64
N GLY A 6 -11.75 9.25 -18.35
CA GLY A 6 -10.41 9.11 -17.77
C GLY A 6 -10.42 8.71 -16.30
N THR A 7 -11.47 9.06 -15.54
CA THR A 7 -11.60 8.72 -14.12
C THR A 7 -11.95 7.25 -13.91
N SER A 8 -12.88 6.70 -14.71
CA SER A 8 -13.34 5.30 -14.57
C SER A 8 -12.25 4.28 -14.87
N ASP A 9 -11.41 4.56 -15.86
CA ASP A 9 -10.41 3.60 -16.32
C ASP A 9 -9.24 3.48 -15.31
N VAL A 10 -8.87 4.60 -14.68
CA VAL A 10 -7.86 4.63 -13.60
C VAL A 10 -8.38 3.93 -12.35
N GLU A 11 -9.63 4.18 -11.97
CA GLU A 11 -10.25 3.50 -10.82
C GLU A 11 -10.35 1.98 -11.04
N GLN A 12 -10.67 1.55 -12.27
CA GLN A 12 -10.73 0.14 -12.62
C GLN A 12 -9.34 -0.52 -12.57
N ALA A 13 -8.31 0.13 -13.11
CA ALA A 13 -6.94 -0.37 -13.06
C ALA A 13 -6.41 -0.48 -11.62
N ASP A 14 -6.73 0.50 -10.76
CA ASP A 14 -6.44 0.44 -9.34
C ASP A 14 -7.08 -0.79 -8.70
N ILE A 15 -8.39 -0.99 -8.90
CA ILE A 15 -9.14 -2.12 -8.33
C ILE A 15 -8.51 -3.46 -8.74
N GLU A 16 -8.16 -3.62 -10.01
CA GLU A 16 -7.48 -4.82 -10.50
C GLU A 16 -6.12 -5.02 -9.84
N CYS A 17 -5.36 -3.93 -9.62
CA CYS A 17 -4.10 -3.99 -8.89
C CYS A 17 -4.29 -4.41 -7.42
N PHE A 18 -5.33 -3.92 -6.73
CA PHE A 18 -5.67 -4.36 -5.36
C PHE A 18 -6.13 -5.82 -5.31
N ALA A 19 -6.73 -6.35 -6.38
CA ALA A 19 -7.17 -7.73 -6.48
C ALA A 19 -6.00 -8.70 -6.78
N ALA A 20 -4.98 -8.24 -7.51
CA ALA A 20 -3.81 -9.02 -7.91
C ALA A 20 -2.70 -9.12 -6.84
N LEU A 21 -2.98 -8.66 -5.61
CA LEU A 21 -2.02 -8.72 -4.50
C LEU A 21 -1.65 -10.18 -4.14
N PRO A 22 -0.37 -10.47 -3.86
CA PRO A 22 0.06 -11.78 -3.38
C PRO A 22 -0.66 -12.24 -2.10
N HIS A 23 -0.79 -13.56 -1.93
CA HIS A 23 -1.47 -14.16 -0.76
C HIS A 23 -0.81 -13.83 0.59
N ASP A 24 0.48 -13.51 0.61
CA ASP A 24 1.24 -13.10 1.79
C ASP A 24 1.10 -11.59 2.11
N THR A 25 0.22 -10.87 1.39
CA THR A 25 -0.06 -9.46 1.68
C THR A 25 -0.71 -9.30 3.05
N VAL A 26 -0.08 -8.50 3.90
CA VAL A 26 -0.61 -8.19 5.24
C VAL A 26 -1.79 -7.23 5.12
N GLN A 27 -2.91 -7.55 5.76
CA GLN A 27 -4.05 -6.65 5.84
C GLN A 27 -4.09 -5.90 7.17
N ALA A 28 -4.36 -4.60 7.12
CA ALA A 28 -4.45 -3.75 8.30
C ALA A 28 -5.48 -2.63 8.14
N THR A 29 -5.80 -1.95 9.24
CA THR A 29 -6.66 -0.76 9.24
C THR A 29 -5.82 0.50 9.35
N GLY A 30 -6.00 1.45 8.43
CA GLY A 30 -5.19 2.68 8.36
C GLY A 30 -5.93 3.95 8.79
N VAL A 31 -6.72 3.88 9.86
CA VAL A 31 -7.57 4.99 10.36
C VAL A 31 -6.79 6.23 10.79
N THR A 32 -5.52 6.07 11.17
CA THR A 32 -4.63 7.19 11.53
C THR A 32 -3.24 6.96 10.97
N GLU A 33 -2.49 8.06 10.77
CA GLU A 33 -1.10 7.98 10.34
C GLU A 33 -0.24 7.12 11.29
N ASN A 34 -0.46 7.25 12.60
CA ASN A 34 0.30 6.49 13.59
C ASN A 34 0.00 4.98 13.51
N ALA A 35 -1.24 4.59 13.25
CA ALA A 35 -1.61 3.19 13.03
C ALA A 35 -0.92 2.60 11.80
N VAL A 36 -0.86 3.36 10.70
CA VAL A 36 -0.14 2.96 9.48
C VAL A 36 1.35 2.79 9.76
N ARG A 37 1.99 3.80 10.38
CA ARG A 37 3.43 3.76 10.71
C ARG A 37 3.79 2.61 11.65
N LYS A 38 2.97 2.37 12.67
CA LYS A 38 3.15 1.27 13.60
C LYS A 38 3.10 -0.08 12.88
N THR A 39 2.07 -0.30 12.07
CA THR A 39 1.92 -1.54 11.29
C THR A 39 3.12 -1.78 10.38
N ILE A 40 3.61 -0.75 9.70
CA ILE A 40 4.80 -0.86 8.86
C ILE A 40 6.01 -1.32 9.68
N ARG A 41 6.27 -0.68 10.82
CA ARG A 41 7.39 -1.02 11.69
C ARG A 41 7.29 -2.46 12.19
N ASP A 42 6.13 -2.82 12.72
CA ASP A 42 5.88 -4.16 13.26
C ASP A 42 6.12 -5.25 12.20
N ASN A 43 5.86 -4.97 10.92
CA ASN A 43 6.08 -5.90 9.81
C ASN A 43 7.50 -5.86 9.21
N GLN A 44 8.18 -4.71 9.30
CA GLN A 44 9.61 -4.61 8.94
C GLN A 44 10.49 -5.40 9.89
N ASP A 45 10.15 -5.38 11.19
CA ASP A 45 10.95 -6.05 12.22
C ASP A 45 10.73 -7.57 12.27
N THR A 46 9.62 -8.06 11.71
CA THR A 46 9.23 -9.48 11.80
C THR A 46 9.50 -10.29 10.54
N THR A 47 9.71 -9.65 9.39
CA THR A 47 9.73 -10.41 8.13
C THR A 47 10.70 -9.84 7.11
N ASP A 48 11.69 -10.63 6.73
CA ASP A 48 12.64 -10.30 5.66
C ASP A 48 11.98 -10.16 4.28
N VAL A 49 10.71 -10.59 4.13
CA VAL A 49 10.05 -10.77 2.83
C VAL A 49 8.69 -10.06 2.72
N VAL A 50 8.22 -9.28 3.72
CA VAL A 50 6.92 -8.57 3.56
C VAL A 50 7.06 -7.51 2.47
N LYS A 51 6.54 -7.87 1.29
CA LYS A 51 6.58 -7.01 0.11
C LYS A 51 5.44 -6.00 0.11
N TYR A 52 4.27 -6.34 0.65
CA TYR A 52 3.07 -5.50 0.58
C TYR A 52 2.24 -5.52 1.86
N ILE A 53 1.75 -4.33 2.24
CA ILE A 53 0.73 -4.15 3.27
C ILE A 53 -0.46 -3.43 2.63
N ARG A 54 -1.65 -4.02 2.76
CA ARG A 54 -2.93 -3.43 2.34
C ARG A 54 -3.64 -2.83 3.55
N PHE A 55 -3.75 -1.52 3.57
CA PHE A 55 -4.57 -0.80 4.53
C PHE A 55 -5.98 -0.58 4.02
N THR A 56 -6.96 -0.79 4.90
CA THR A 56 -8.37 -0.51 4.69
C THR A 56 -8.81 0.70 5.51
N ASN A 57 -9.88 1.37 5.06
CA ASN A 57 -10.48 2.52 5.73
C ASN A 57 -9.51 3.69 5.96
N VAL A 58 -8.61 3.95 5.00
CA VAL A 58 -7.64 5.04 5.10
C VAL A 58 -8.34 6.36 4.76
N PRO A 59 -8.38 7.34 5.68
CA PRO A 59 -8.91 8.66 5.34
C PRO A 59 -8.03 9.34 4.28
N PRO A 60 -8.59 10.03 3.27
CA PRO A 60 -7.78 10.75 2.27
C PRO A 60 -6.76 11.70 2.89
N ALA A 61 -7.13 12.41 3.95
CA ALA A 61 -6.23 13.30 4.67
C ALA A 61 -5.03 12.60 5.32
N VAL A 62 -5.15 11.31 5.64
CA VAL A 62 -4.03 10.49 6.11
C VAL A 62 -3.16 10.13 4.91
N ALA A 63 -3.73 9.59 3.84
CA ALA A 63 -2.99 9.17 2.64
C ALA A 63 -2.24 10.32 1.95
N ASP A 64 -2.87 11.49 1.84
CA ASP A 64 -2.29 12.67 1.18
C ASP A 64 -1.08 13.24 1.92
N LYS A 65 -1.04 13.10 3.25
CA LYS A 65 0.09 13.53 4.10
C LYS A 65 1.12 12.42 4.31
N PHE A 66 0.74 11.18 4.02
CA PHE A 66 1.56 10.03 4.30
C PHE A 66 2.76 10.00 3.34
N SER A 67 3.95 10.02 3.93
CA SER A 67 5.20 9.82 3.22
C SER A 67 6.15 9.00 4.09
N LEU A 68 6.78 8.02 3.47
CA LEU A 68 7.78 7.17 4.09
C LEU A 68 8.89 6.90 3.09
N ARG A 69 10.13 7.10 3.55
CA ARG A 69 11.32 6.74 2.76
C ARG A 69 11.31 5.24 2.48
N ASN A 70 11.82 4.85 1.32
CA ASN A 70 11.94 3.45 0.89
C ASN A 70 10.60 2.70 0.87
N THR A 71 9.51 3.40 0.56
CA THR A 71 8.21 2.76 0.30
C THR A 71 7.65 3.26 -1.03
N ARG A 72 6.87 2.42 -1.70
CA ARG A 72 5.99 2.86 -2.79
C ARG A 72 4.56 2.73 -2.31
N GLN A 73 3.75 3.76 -2.52
CA GLN A 73 2.36 3.76 -2.10
C GLN A 73 1.42 3.94 -3.29
N MET A 74 0.27 3.29 -3.22
CA MET A 74 -0.87 3.50 -4.11
C MET A 74 -2.11 3.66 -3.23
N PHE A 75 -2.91 4.69 -3.50
CA PHE A 75 -4.11 4.99 -2.72
C PHE A 75 -5.29 5.22 -3.67
N ASN A 76 -6.35 4.44 -3.47
CA ASN A 76 -7.59 4.61 -4.20
C ASN A 76 -8.60 5.35 -3.31
N ARG A 77 -8.97 6.57 -3.73
CA ARG A 77 -9.84 7.47 -2.96
C ARG A 77 -11.26 6.91 -2.77
N SER A 78 -11.77 6.19 -3.76
CA SER A 78 -13.15 5.69 -3.79
C SER A 78 -13.35 4.49 -2.85
N THR A 79 -12.40 3.56 -2.85
CA THR A 79 -12.41 2.37 -1.97
C THR A 79 -11.76 2.62 -0.61
N ARG A 80 -11.00 3.71 -0.46
CA ARG A 80 -10.16 4.02 0.72
C ARG A 80 -9.14 2.93 1.04
N TYR A 81 -8.71 2.20 0.01
CA TYR A 81 -7.64 1.24 0.12
C TYR A 81 -6.30 1.90 -0.18
N MET A 82 -5.30 1.56 0.63
CA MET A 82 -3.93 1.99 0.42
C MET A 82 -3.02 0.77 0.44
N ILE A 83 -2.25 0.57 -0.63
CA ILE A 83 -1.17 -0.42 -0.67
C ILE A 83 0.13 0.31 -0.40
N ILE A 84 0.93 -0.27 0.49
CA ILE A 84 2.31 0.14 0.71
C ILE A 84 3.19 -1.06 0.36
N LYS A 85 4.03 -0.87 -0.65
CA LYS A 85 5.15 -1.75 -0.93
C LYS A 85 6.34 -1.33 -0.09
N LEU A 86 6.83 -2.22 0.76
CA LEU A 86 8.09 -2.00 1.48
C LEU A 86 9.23 -2.27 0.50
N LEU A 87 10.11 -1.29 0.30
CA LEU A 87 11.37 -1.52 -0.40
C LEU A 87 12.38 -1.98 0.64
N THR A 88 12.38 -3.28 0.93
CA THR A 88 13.52 -3.88 1.64
C THR A 88 14.75 -3.69 0.74
N GLY A 89 15.90 -3.37 1.35
CA GLY A 89 17.18 -3.31 0.63
C GLY A 89 17.42 -4.62 -0.11
N ALA A 90 18.30 -4.61 -1.12
CA ALA A 90 18.67 -5.81 -1.86
C ALA A 90 18.86 -6.95 -0.86
N HIS A 91 18.09 -8.04 -1.00
CA HIS A 91 18.47 -9.31 -0.40
C HIS A 91 19.88 -9.55 -0.93
N GLU A 92 20.91 -9.23 -0.15
CA GLU A 92 22.23 -9.73 -0.48
C GLU A 92 22.07 -11.25 -0.49
N PRO A 93 22.39 -11.92 -1.61
CA PRO A 93 22.42 -13.36 -1.58
C PRO A 93 23.47 -13.71 -0.53
N PHE A 94 23.03 -14.37 0.54
CA PHE A 94 23.92 -15.13 1.39
C PHE A 94 24.58 -16.18 0.46
N LEU A 95 25.72 -15.82 -0.10
CA LEU A 95 26.63 -16.75 -0.73
C LEU A 95 27.21 -17.58 0.42
N VAL A 96 26.79 -18.86 0.48
CA VAL A 96 27.56 -19.91 1.14
C VAL A 96 27.72 -21.04 0.14
#